data_AF-A0A523EBZ5-F1
#
_entry.id   AF-A0A523EBZ5-F1
#
_cell.length_a   1.000
_cell.length_b   1.000
_cell.length_c   1.000
_cell.angle_alpha   90.00
_cell.angle_beta   90.00
_cell.angle_gamma   90.00
#
_symmetry.space_group_name_H-M   'P 1'
#
loop_
_entity.id
_entity.type
_entity.pdbx_description
1 polymer ?
#
loop_
_entity_poly.entity_id
_entity_poly.type
_entity_poly.pdbx_seq_one_letter_code
_entity_poly.pdbx_strand_id
1 'polypeptide(L)'
;MRLQLHRRGGQGSAGAQLARGVQHRSRQGRSLSWFRSIGARLRNRGNQRGLTLVELSSVSAIILIMAAVTYPVANTMLKRQKELELRRALRTIRTALDRFQYDTERFPGIRIGYLDRTNEEGYPEELEWLYEGIDIGDAVGTKIKYLRRMPLDPMTGAADWDTRSSRDDPESLFSDNINIFDVRSTSDKIGLDGTRYNTW
;
A
#
# COMPACT_ATOMS: atom_id res chain seq x y z
N MET A 1 53.25 29.38 43.63
CA MET A 1 54.34 28.77 42.83
C MET A 1 53.70 28.31 41.52
N ARG A 2 53.81 28.98 40.35
CA ARG A 2 55.02 29.30 39.53
C ARG A 2 55.89 28.04 39.40
N LEU A 3 56.18 27.45 38.24
CA LEU A 3 56.61 27.94 36.92
C LEU A 3 56.55 26.73 35.94
N GLN A 4 56.07 26.87 34.68
CA GLN A 4 56.88 26.96 33.42
C GLN A 4 57.83 25.78 33.16
N LEU A 5 58.18 25.31 31.96
CA LEU A 5 57.94 25.60 30.54
C LEU A 5 58.82 24.58 29.77
N HIS A 6 58.39 24.11 28.60
CA HIS A 6 59.18 24.16 27.36
C HIS A 6 58.25 23.78 26.19
N ARG A 7 57.87 24.67 25.25
CA ARG A 7 58.67 25.39 24.21
C ARG A 7 59.19 24.36 23.20
N ARG A 8 58.90 24.40 21.89
CA ARG A 8 59.00 25.45 20.85
C ARG A 8 58.41 24.78 19.56
N GLY A 9 57.84 25.40 18.53
CA GLY A 9 57.88 26.77 18.03
C GLY A 9 58.21 26.76 16.52
N GLY A 10 57.62 27.71 15.78
CA GLY A 10 57.89 28.04 14.37
C GLY A 10 56.63 27.90 13.51
N GLN A 11 55.77 28.89 13.26
CA GLN A 11 55.92 30.34 13.05
C GLN A 11 56.79 30.74 11.84
N GLY A 12 56.16 31.48 10.92
CA GLY A 12 56.78 32.20 9.81
C GLY A 12 55.81 32.29 8.62
N SER A 13 54.79 33.15 8.58
CA SER A 13 54.78 34.62 8.54
C SER A 13 54.67 35.19 7.11
N ALA A 14 53.73 36.13 7.00
CA ALA A 14 53.76 37.34 6.17
C ALA A 14 53.45 37.21 4.67
N GLY A 15 52.58 38.12 4.22
CA GLY A 15 52.82 38.78 2.95
C GLY A 15 51.60 39.16 2.14
N ALA A 16 51.23 40.44 2.25
CA ALA A 16 50.81 41.29 1.14
C ALA A 16 49.40 41.10 0.55
N GLN A 17 48.51 41.95 1.06
CA GLN A 17 47.57 42.69 0.23
C GLN A 17 48.31 43.40 -0.91
N LEU A 18 47.86 43.23 -2.16
CA LEU A 18 47.99 44.25 -3.21
C LEU A 18 46.77 44.21 -4.12
N ALA A 19 46.06 45.33 -4.14
CA ALA A 19 45.09 45.66 -5.15
C ALA A 19 45.76 45.83 -6.52
N ARG A 20 45.13 45.30 -7.56
CA ARG A 20 45.15 45.88 -8.91
C ARG A 20 43.96 45.32 -9.70
N GLY A 21 43.05 46.21 -10.08
CA GLY A 21 42.10 45.92 -11.13
C GLY A 21 42.80 45.78 -12.49
N VAL A 22 42.13 45.13 -13.43
CA VAL A 22 41.95 45.52 -14.84
C VAL A 22 41.35 44.33 -15.60
N GLN A 23 40.11 44.58 -16.06
CA GLN A 23 39.50 44.18 -17.33
C GLN A 23 39.34 42.70 -17.73
N HIS A 24 38.05 42.38 -17.87
CA HIS A 24 37.44 41.93 -19.13
C HIS A 24 37.98 40.64 -19.75
N ARG A 25 37.33 39.52 -19.42
CA ARG A 25 36.95 38.55 -20.46
C ARG A 25 35.64 37.86 -20.10
N SER A 26 34.56 38.43 -20.60
CA SER A 26 33.29 37.74 -20.82
C SER A 26 33.55 36.46 -21.63
N ARG A 27 33.58 35.31 -20.95
CA ARG A 27 33.35 34.02 -21.60
C ARG A 27 31.85 33.85 -21.77
N GLN A 28 31.36 34.45 -22.85
CA GLN A 28 30.10 34.06 -23.45
C GLN A 28 30.12 32.56 -23.76
N GLY A 29 28.96 31.95 -23.55
CA GLY A 29 28.43 31.00 -24.50
C GLY A 29 28.89 29.57 -24.28
N ARG A 30 28.06 28.81 -23.56
CA ARG A 30 27.51 27.54 -24.05
C ARG A 30 26.21 27.28 -23.29
N SER A 31 25.21 28.09 -23.64
CA SER A 31 23.82 27.72 -23.44
C SER A 31 23.61 26.35 -24.09
N LEU A 32 23.29 25.35 -23.27
CA LEU A 32 22.87 24.03 -23.70
C LEU A 32 21.47 24.16 -24.33
N SER A 33 21.41 24.75 -25.53
CA SER A 33 20.18 24.87 -26.31
C SER A 33 19.97 23.63 -27.20
N TRP A 34 20.08 22.43 -26.63
CA TRP A 34 19.75 21.19 -27.34
C TRP A 34 18.24 21.02 -27.56
N PHE A 35 17.41 21.84 -26.92
CA PHE A 35 15.94 21.77 -27.03
C PHE A 35 15.32 22.72 -28.08
N ARG A 36 16.09 23.27 -29.02
CA ARG A 36 15.55 24.24 -30.02
C ARG A 36 15.30 23.70 -31.43
N SER A 37 15.37 22.39 -31.67
CA SER A 37 15.26 21.86 -33.04
C SER A 37 14.34 20.64 -33.22
N ILE A 38 13.32 20.48 -32.38
CA ILE A 38 12.20 19.56 -32.70
C ILE A 38 11.04 20.32 -33.41
N GLY A 39 11.02 21.66 -33.36
CA GLY A 39 9.83 22.43 -33.69
C GLY A 39 9.65 22.97 -35.12
N ALA A 40 10.46 22.60 -36.11
CA ALA A 40 10.36 23.31 -37.40
C ALA A 40 10.75 22.46 -38.61
N ARG A 41 9.83 21.61 -39.09
CA ARG A 41 9.67 21.34 -40.53
C ARG A 41 8.35 20.66 -40.90
N LEU A 42 7.23 21.26 -40.51
CA LEU A 42 5.99 21.14 -41.29
C LEU A 42 5.58 22.53 -41.77
N ARG A 43 6.42 23.13 -42.62
CA ARG A 43 6.00 24.28 -43.42
C ARG A 43 5.21 23.75 -44.60
N ASN A 44 3.97 23.37 -44.34
CA ASN A 44 2.99 23.10 -45.38
C ASN A 44 2.52 24.46 -45.93
N ARG A 45 3.17 24.94 -47.00
CA ARG A 45 2.60 25.99 -47.87
C ARG A 45 1.66 25.32 -48.89
N GLY A 46 0.64 24.66 -48.38
CA GLY A 46 -0.44 24.08 -49.16
C GLY A 46 -1.75 24.57 -48.59
N ASN A 47 -2.35 25.56 -49.26
CA ASN A 47 -3.76 25.92 -49.20
C ASN A 47 -4.33 26.25 -47.80
N GLN A 48 -4.48 27.54 -47.49
CA GLN A 48 -5.29 28.03 -46.37
C GLN A 48 -6.78 27.81 -46.64
N ARG A 49 -7.22 26.56 -46.72
CA ARG A 49 -8.64 26.19 -46.69
C ARG A 49 -9.05 26.09 -45.23
N GLY A 50 -10.04 26.89 -44.82
CA GLY A 50 -10.62 26.81 -43.48
C GLY A 50 -11.24 25.43 -43.22
N LEU A 51 -11.26 25.01 -41.96
CA LEU A 51 -11.95 23.80 -41.51
C LEU A 51 -13.41 23.85 -41.97
N THR A 52 -13.86 22.81 -42.66
CA THR A 52 -15.26 22.71 -43.06
C THR A 52 -16.10 22.23 -41.87
N LEU A 53 -17.37 22.64 -41.78
CA LEU A 53 -18.30 22.14 -40.76
C LEU A 53 -18.41 20.60 -40.80
N VAL A 54 -18.30 20.01 -41.99
CA VAL A 54 -18.33 18.56 -42.19
C VAL A 54 -17.14 17.88 -41.52
N GLU A 55 -15.94 18.43 -41.67
CA GLU A 55 -14.71 17.88 -41.07
C GLU A 55 -14.73 17.98 -39.54
N LEU A 56 -15.23 19.08 -39.00
CA LEU A 56 -15.38 19.24 -37.55
C LEU A 56 -16.46 18.28 -37.00
N SER A 57 -17.55 18.08 -37.73
CA SER A 57 -18.61 17.13 -37.37
C SER A 57 -18.15 15.67 -37.43
N SER A 58 -17.37 15.27 -38.44
CA SER A 58 -16.89 13.89 -38.58
C SER A 58 -15.83 13.55 -37.53
N VAL A 59 -14.91 14.46 -37.22
CA VAL A 59 -13.90 14.28 -36.17
C VAL A 59 -14.57 14.19 -34.80
N SER A 60 -15.52 15.09 -34.49
CA SER A 60 -16.26 15.03 -33.23
C SER A 60 -17.05 13.73 -33.09
N ALA A 61 -17.68 13.24 -34.17
CA ALA A 61 -18.37 11.95 -34.19
C ALA A 61 -17.43 10.77 -33.87
N ILE A 62 -16.23 10.73 -34.47
CA ILE A 62 -15.22 9.69 -34.20
C ILE A 62 -14.76 9.75 -32.73
N ILE A 63 -14.48 10.95 -32.21
CA ILE A 63 -14.04 11.13 -30.82
C ILE A 63 -15.12 10.66 -29.83
N LEU A 64 -16.40 10.97 -30.10
CA LEU A 64 -17.51 10.55 -29.25
C LEU A 64 -17.68 9.03 -29.23
N ILE A 65 -17.56 8.37 -30.38
CA ILE A 65 -17.61 6.89 -30.46
C ILE A 65 -16.45 6.27 -29.67
N MET A 66 -15.23 6.77 -29.83
CA MET A 66 -14.07 6.27 -29.08
C MET A 66 -14.20 6.48 -27.58
N ALA A 67 -14.69 7.64 -27.15
CA ALA A 67 -14.91 7.94 -25.74
C ALA A 67 -15.91 6.97 -25.11
N ALA A 68 -17.01 6.66 -25.81
CA ALA A 68 -18.03 5.72 -25.33
C ALA A 68 -17.47 4.30 -25.10
N VAL A 69 -16.61 3.82 -25.99
CA VAL A 69 -15.97 2.49 -25.88
C VAL A 69 -14.94 2.43 -24.75
N THR A 70 -14.28 3.55 -24.43
CA THR A 70 -13.15 3.57 -23.48
C THR A 70 -13.61 3.64 -22.02
N TYR A 71 -14.74 4.29 -21.73
CA TYR A 71 -15.23 4.50 -20.36
C TYR A 71 -15.42 3.22 -19.48
N PRO A 72 -15.99 2.08 -19.96
CA PRO A 72 -16.27 0.94 -19.09
C PRO A 72 -15.03 0.23 -18.53
N VAL A 73 -13.85 0.44 -19.11
CA VAL A 73 -12.61 -0.26 -18.71
C VAL A 73 -12.06 0.28 -17.39
N ALA A 74 -12.23 1.57 -17.09
CA ALA A 74 -11.64 2.18 -15.90
C ALA A 74 -12.27 1.67 -14.59
N ASN A 75 -13.60 1.62 -14.51
CA ASN A 75 -14.30 1.23 -13.28
C ASN A 75 -14.19 -0.27 -12.98
N THR A 76 -14.11 -1.11 -14.02
CA THR A 76 -13.93 -2.56 -13.86
C THR A 76 -12.51 -2.91 -13.41
N MET A 77 -11.50 -2.15 -13.86
CA MET A 77 -10.11 -2.28 -13.38
C MET A 77 -10.00 -2.02 -11.88
N LEU A 78 -10.60 -0.92 -11.40
CA LEU A 78 -10.58 -0.58 -9.96
C LEU A 78 -11.31 -1.62 -9.11
N LYS A 79 -12.48 -2.09 -9.55
CA LYS A 79 -13.19 -3.18 -8.86
C LYS A 79 -12.33 -4.45 -8.77
N ARG A 80 -11.74 -4.87 -9.89
CA ARG A 80 -10.87 -6.06 -9.92
C ARG A 80 -9.66 -5.92 -9.00
N GLN A 81 -9.07 -4.73 -8.89
CA GLN A 81 -7.98 -4.47 -7.95
C GLN A 81 -8.45 -4.65 -6.50
N LYS A 82 -9.59 -4.05 -6.12
CA LYS A 82 -10.18 -4.21 -4.79
C LYS A 82 -10.50 -5.68 -4.47
N GLU A 83 -11.03 -6.43 -5.41
CA GLU A 83 -11.32 -7.86 -5.23
C GLU A 83 -10.05 -8.70 -5.02
N LEU A 84 -8.98 -8.39 -5.74
CA LEU A 84 -7.68 -9.05 -5.54
C LEU A 84 -7.09 -8.71 -4.17
N GLU A 85 -7.21 -7.46 -3.72
CA GLU A 85 -6.79 -7.05 -2.38
C GLU A 85 -7.63 -7.73 -1.30
N LEU A 86 -8.95 -7.84 -1.49
CA LEU A 86 -9.87 -8.50 -0.56
C LEU A 86 -9.47 -9.97 -0.39
N ARG A 87 -9.28 -10.70 -1.50
CA ARG A 87 -8.86 -12.11 -1.45
C ARG A 87 -7.51 -12.30 -0.78
N ARG A 88 -6.57 -11.36 -0.97
CA ARG A 88 -5.27 -11.39 -0.29
C ARG A 88 -5.42 -11.13 1.21
N ALA A 89 -6.25 -10.17 1.60
CA ALA A 89 -6.53 -9.85 3.01
C ALA A 89 -7.17 -11.04 3.72
N LEU A 90 -8.25 -11.59 3.16
CA LEU A 90 -8.93 -12.80 3.66
C LEU A 90 -7.97 -13.97 3.81
N ARG A 91 -7.16 -14.25 2.78
CA ARG A 91 -6.16 -15.33 2.86
C ARG A 91 -5.12 -15.09 3.94
N THR A 92 -4.69 -13.84 4.13
CA THR A 92 -3.72 -13.48 5.16
C THR A 92 -4.29 -13.73 6.56
N ILE A 93 -5.56 -13.37 6.80
CA ILE A 93 -6.23 -13.57 8.08
C ILE A 93 -6.50 -15.06 8.32
N ARG A 94 -7.09 -15.77 7.35
CA ARG A 94 -7.35 -17.22 7.44
C ARG A 94 -6.07 -18.02 7.74
N THR A 95 -4.98 -17.74 7.04
CA THR A 95 -3.68 -18.38 7.33
C THR A 95 -3.13 -18.02 8.72
N ALA A 96 -3.45 -16.85 9.27
CA ALA A 96 -3.09 -16.49 10.64
C ALA A 96 -3.93 -17.25 11.67
N LEU A 97 -5.23 -17.44 11.42
CA LEU A 97 -6.13 -18.27 12.23
C LEU A 97 -5.64 -19.72 12.26
N ASP A 98 -5.35 -20.31 11.09
CA ASP A 98 -4.84 -21.68 10.99
C ASP A 98 -3.52 -21.86 11.77
N ARG A 99 -2.64 -20.85 11.73
CA ARG A 99 -1.37 -20.87 12.49
C ARG A 99 -1.59 -20.75 13.99
N PHE A 100 -2.54 -19.93 14.42
CA PHE A 100 -2.92 -19.82 15.83
C PHE A 100 -3.42 -21.16 16.35
N GLN A 101 -4.31 -21.80 15.60
CA GLN A 101 -4.85 -23.11 15.96
C GLN A 101 -3.72 -24.15 16.09
N TYR A 102 -2.83 -24.20 15.10
CA TYR A 102 -1.67 -25.09 15.10
C TYR A 102 -0.77 -24.87 16.32
N ASP A 103 -0.48 -23.62 16.68
CA ASP A 103 0.36 -23.30 17.84
C ASP A 103 -0.37 -23.59 19.16
N THR A 104 -1.69 -23.44 19.22
CA THR A 104 -2.50 -23.79 20.40
C THR A 104 -2.41 -25.28 20.72
N GLU A 105 -2.39 -26.15 19.71
CA GLU A 105 -2.17 -27.58 19.90
C GLU A 105 -0.73 -27.90 20.32
N ARG A 106 0.23 -27.16 19.77
CA ARG A 106 1.66 -27.35 20.05
C ARG A 106 2.08 -26.86 21.43
N PHE A 107 1.45 -25.79 21.92
CA PHE A 107 1.79 -25.11 23.16
C PHE A 107 0.59 -25.07 24.12
N PRO A 108 0.51 -26.01 25.07
CA PRO A 108 -0.64 -26.11 25.99
C PRO A 108 -0.91 -24.85 26.83
N GLY A 109 0.11 -24.02 27.05
CA GLY A 109 -0.02 -22.78 27.82
C GLY A 109 -0.95 -21.76 27.15
N ILE A 110 -1.02 -21.73 25.82
CA ILE A 110 -1.96 -20.88 25.07
C ILE A 110 -3.40 -21.25 25.43
N ARG A 111 -3.72 -22.54 25.33
CA ARG A 111 -5.07 -23.05 25.66
C ARG A 111 -5.45 -22.76 27.10
N ILE A 112 -4.54 -23.01 28.04
CA ILE A 112 -4.82 -22.83 29.48
C ILE A 112 -4.96 -21.35 29.86
N GLY A 113 -4.20 -20.47 29.21
CA GLY A 113 -4.15 -19.05 29.55
C GLY A 113 -5.19 -18.18 28.86
N TYR A 114 -5.64 -18.55 27.65
CA TYR A 114 -6.44 -17.67 26.79
C TYR A 114 -7.79 -18.24 26.37
N LEU A 115 -7.93 -19.56 26.25
CA LEU A 115 -9.14 -20.15 25.66
C LEU A 115 -10.13 -20.63 26.71
N ASP A 116 -11.41 -20.36 26.48
CA ASP A 116 -12.49 -20.93 27.26
C ASP A 116 -12.61 -22.45 27.01
N ARG A 117 -13.18 -23.16 27.99
CA ARG A 117 -13.42 -24.61 27.93
C ARG A 117 -14.41 -24.98 26.83
N THR A 118 -15.25 -24.06 26.39
CA THR A 118 -16.19 -24.24 25.27
C THR A 118 -15.47 -24.30 23.92
N ASN A 119 -14.26 -23.73 23.83
CA ASN A 119 -13.45 -23.64 22.62
C ASN A 119 -12.47 -24.82 22.53
N GLU A 120 -13.02 -26.00 22.28
CA GLU A 120 -12.24 -27.24 22.14
C GLU A 120 -11.28 -27.19 20.95
N GLU A 121 -11.67 -26.52 19.86
CA GLU A 121 -10.96 -26.53 18.58
C GLU A 121 -9.69 -25.67 18.55
N GLY A 122 -9.54 -24.73 19.49
CA GLY A 122 -8.31 -23.97 19.63
C GLY A 122 -8.17 -22.76 18.70
N TYR A 123 -9.26 -22.30 18.11
CA TYR A 123 -9.28 -21.04 17.35
C TYR A 123 -9.30 -19.83 18.29
N PRO A 124 -8.84 -18.64 17.87
CA PRO A 124 -8.90 -17.46 18.72
C PRO A 124 -10.34 -17.00 18.94
N GLU A 125 -10.63 -16.41 20.11
CA GLU A 125 -11.95 -15.83 20.41
C GLU A 125 -12.04 -14.38 19.94
N GLU A 126 -10.90 -13.70 19.81
CA GLU A 126 -10.79 -12.32 19.35
C GLU A 126 -9.71 -12.20 18.25
N LEU A 127 -9.96 -11.37 17.22
CA LEU A 127 -9.00 -11.14 16.12
C LEU A 127 -7.79 -10.33 16.58
N GLU A 128 -7.98 -9.55 17.63
CA GLU A 128 -6.99 -8.72 18.32
C GLU A 128 -5.75 -9.53 18.70
N TRP A 129 -5.96 -10.75 19.18
CA TRP A 129 -4.90 -11.65 19.64
C TRP A 129 -3.89 -11.98 18.55
N LEU A 130 -4.33 -11.97 17.28
CA LEU A 130 -3.46 -12.26 16.14
C LEU A 130 -2.36 -11.21 15.95
N TYR A 131 -2.59 -9.95 16.32
CA TYR A 131 -1.62 -8.86 16.11
C TYR A 131 -1.05 -8.27 17.41
N GLU A 132 -1.80 -8.28 18.51
CA GLU A 132 -1.27 -7.91 19.82
C GLU A 132 -0.23 -8.93 20.30
N GLY A 133 -0.51 -10.20 20.01
CA GLY A 133 0.31 -11.35 20.33
C GLY A 133 0.03 -11.89 21.72
N ILE A 134 0.03 -13.22 21.80
CA ILE A 134 -0.30 -13.97 23.01
C ILE A 134 0.93 -14.65 23.56
N ASP A 135 0.95 -14.84 24.89
CA ASP A 135 1.99 -15.59 25.58
C ASP A 135 1.81 -17.09 25.33
N ILE A 136 2.90 -17.78 25.07
CA ILE A 136 2.91 -19.23 24.87
C ILE A 136 2.67 -19.98 26.19
N GLY A 137 2.85 -19.30 27.33
CA GLY A 137 2.86 -19.90 28.66
C GLY A 137 4.17 -20.60 28.99
N ASP A 138 5.27 -20.17 28.37
CA ASP A 138 6.61 -20.62 28.74
C ASP A 138 7.12 -19.85 29.97
N ALA A 139 8.21 -20.33 30.58
CA ALA A 139 8.79 -19.65 31.75
C ALA A 139 9.40 -18.28 31.42
N VAL A 140 9.59 -17.96 30.14
CA VAL A 140 10.23 -16.73 29.65
C VAL A 140 9.20 -15.63 29.38
N GLY A 141 7.94 -15.99 29.15
CA GLY A 141 6.87 -15.08 28.73
C GLY A 141 6.97 -14.71 27.24
N THR A 142 7.37 -15.67 26.41
CA THR A 142 7.54 -15.44 24.97
C THR A 142 6.18 -15.18 24.32
N LYS A 143 6.05 -14.06 23.60
CA LYS A 143 4.83 -13.72 22.86
C LYS A 143 4.94 -14.03 21.37
N ILE A 144 3.93 -14.71 20.81
CA ILE A 144 3.81 -14.95 19.37
C ILE A 144 2.82 -13.96 18.75
N LYS A 145 3.18 -13.40 17.60
CA LYS A 145 2.28 -12.59 16.76
C LYS A 145 2.11 -13.26 15.39
N TYR A 146 0.88 -13.36 14.93
CA TYR A 146 0.53 -14.00 13.66
C TYR A 146 0.39 -12.98 12.53
N LEU A 147 -0.08 -11.78 12.87
CA LEU A 147 -0.24 -10.65 11.97
C LEU A 147 0.65 -9.48 12.41
N ARG A 148 1.16 -8.74 11.42
CA ARG A 148 1.90 -7.48 11.68
C ARG A 148 0.96 -6.33 12.07
N ARG A 149 -0.26 -6.36 11.52
CA ARG A 149 -1.38 -5.43 11.75
C ARG A 149 -2.64 -6.04 11.15
N MET A 150 -3.80 -5.58 11.59
CA MET A 150 -5.07 -5.99 10.98
C MET A 150 -5.19 -5.44 9.55
N PRO A 151 -5.43 -6.30 8.53
CA PRO A 151 -5.73 -5.84 7.18
C PRO A 151 -7.05 -5.05 7.12
N LEU A 152 -7.10 -4.04 6.26
CA LEU A 152 -8.33 -3.31 5.93
C LEU A 152 -9.11 -4.08 4.87
N ASP A 153 -10.43 -4.10 4.99
CA ASP A 153 -11.33 -4.52 3.93
C ASP A 153 -11.35 -3.43 2.83
N PRO A 154 -10.92 -3.70 1.58
CA PRO A 154 -10.90 -2.72 0.49
C PRO A 154 -12.31 -2.31 -0.01
N MET A 155 -13.37 -3.02 0.40
CA MET A 155 -14.76 -2.74 0.03
C MET A 155 -15.42 -1.71 0.94
N THR A 156 -15.14 -1.78 2.25
CA THR A 156 -15.65 -0.86 3.29
C THR A 156 -14.62 0.20 3.70
N GLY A 157 -13.33 -0.12 3.61
CA GLY A 157 -12.21 0.74 4.03
C GLY A 157 -11.88 0.65 5.51
N ALA A 158 -12.51 -0.27 6.25
CA ALA A 158 -12.31 -0.46 7.69
C ALA A 158 -11.70 -1.84 7.99
N ALA A 159 -11.17 -2.01 9.20
CA ALA A 159 -10.58 -3.26 9.68
C ALA A 159 -11.62 -4.18 10.35
N ASP A 160 -12.90 -3.96 10.07
CA ASP A 160 -14.04 -4.71 10.60
C ASP A 160 -14.36 -5.89 9.70
N TRP A 161 -14.17 -7.08 10.24
CA TRP A 161 -14.45 -8.33 9.54
C TRP A 161 -15.60 -9.00 10.25
N ASP A 162 -16.51 -9.56 9.46
CA ASP A 162 -17.57 -10.39 9.98
C ASP A 162 -17.02 -11.79 10.23
N THR A 163 -17.32 -12.37 11.37
CA THR A 163 -16.67 -13.59 11.89
C THR A 163 -17.64 -14.76 11.86
N ARG A 164 -17.11 -15.97 11.73
CA ARG A 164 -17.88 -17.21 11.80
C ARG A 164 -17.15 -18.19 12.71
N SER A 165 -17.90 -18.84 13.59
CA SER A 165 -17.37 -19.95 14.39
C SER A 165 -17.25 -21.22 13.58
N SER A 166 -16.44 -22.14 14.07
CA SER A 166 -16.27 -23.47 13.50
C SER A 166 -17.53 -24.33 13.57
N ARG A 167 -18.41 -24.07 14.54
CA ARG A 167 -19.63 -24.85 14.78
C ARG A 167 -20.84 -24.33 14.00
N ASP A 168 -20.72 -23.15 13.40
CA ASP A 168 -21.79 -22.55 12.62
C ASP A 168 -21.96 -23.25 11.26
N ASP A 169 -23.18 -23.23 10.76
CA ASP A 169 -23.46 -23.67 9.39
C ASP A 169 -22.71 -22.79 8.37
N PRO A 170 -22.15 -23.36 7.27
CA PRO A 170 -21.42 -22.60 6.26
C PRO A 170 -22.20 -21.41 5.66
N GLU A 171 -23.53 -21.53 5.57
CA GLU A 171 -24.43 -20.52 5.01
C GLU A 171 -25.03 -19.59 6.09
N SER A 172 -24.70 -19.81 7.37
CA SER A 172 -25.21 -18.97 8.45
C SER A 172 -24.68 -17.53 8.33
N LEU A 173 -25.58 -16.57 8.55
CA LEU A 173 -25.22 -15.15 8.68
C LEU A 173 -24.89 -14.76 10.12
N PHE A 174 -25.17 -15.63 11.09
CA PHE A 174 -24.96 -15.38 12.51
C PHE A 174 -23.90 -16.33 13.05
N SER A 175 -23.06 -15.80 13.93
CA SER A 175 -22.05 -16.55 14.65
C SER A 175 -22.45 -16.73 16.10
N ASP A 176 -22.18 -17.91 16.67
CA ASP A 176 -22.29 -18.17 18.10
C ASP A 176 -21.25 -17.41 18.94
N ASN A 177 -20.24 -16.82 18.28
CA ASN A 177 -19.11 -16.08 18.85
C ASN A 177 -18.28 -16.87 19.87
N ILE A 178 -18.29 -18.21 19.81
CA ILE A 178 -17.45 -19.04 20.68
C ILE A 178 -15.98 -18.98 20.23
N ASN A 179 -15.76 -18.92 18.92
CA ASN A 179 -14.42 -18.79 18.35
C ASN A 179 -14.50 -18.15 16.97
N ILE A 180 -13.35 -17.83 16.41
CA ILE A 180 -13.20 -17.25 15.09
C ILE A 180 -12.47 -18.25 14.19
N PHE A 181 -13.26 -19.05 13.48
CA PHE A 181 -12.77 -20.01 12.49
C PHE A 181 -12.57 -19.36 11.12
N ASP A 182 -13.50 -18.49 10.72
CA ASP A 182 -13.47 -17.83 9.44
C ASP A 182 -13.83 -16.34 9.56
N VAL A 183 -13.41 -15.57 8.56
CA VAL A 183 -13.70 -14.14 8.41
C VAL A 183 -14.23 -13.87 7.01
N ARG A 184 -15.15 -12.92 6.90
CA ARG A 184 -15.74 -12.46 5.63
C ARG A 184 -15.86 -10.95 5.61
N SER A 185 -16.00 -10.39 4.42
CA SER A 185 -16.21 -8.94 4.26
C SER A 185 -17.57 -8.55 4.83
N THR A 186 -17.65 -7.38 5.46
CA THR A 186 -18.92 -6.78 5.92
C THR A 186 -19.72 -6.14 4.78
N SER A 187 -19.17 -6.09 3.56
CA SER A 187 -19.80 -5.44 2.42
C SER A 187 -20.85 -6.32 1.72
N ASP A 188 -22.08 -5.84 1.64
CA ASP A 188 -23.18 -6.44 0.84
C ASP A 188 -23.08 -6.25 -0.68
N LYS A 189 -22.02 -5.58 -1.17
CA LYS A 189 -21.82 -5.36 -2.61
C LYS A 189 -21.58 -6.68 -3.34
N ILE A 190 -21.96 -6.68 -4.61
CA ILE A 190 -21.82 -7.81 -5.53
C ILE A 190 -20.51 -7.67 -6.32
N GLY A 191 -19.75 -8.76 -6.36
CA GLY A 191 -18.52 -8.90 -7.11
C GLY A 191 -18.71 -9.00 -8.61
N LEU A 192 -17.59 -8.96 -9.34
CA LEU A 192 -17.57 -9.12 -10.80
C LEU A 192 -18.05 -10.51 -11.26
N ASP A 193 -18.02 -11.50 -10.38
CA ASP A 193 -18.52 -12.86 -10.60
C ASP A 193 -20.00 -13.05 -10.24
N GLY A 194 -20.67 -12.00 -9.74
CA GLY A 194 -22.09 -12.04 -9.36
C GLY A 194 -22.36 -12.54 -7.93
N THR A 195 -21.32 -12.94 -7.18
CA THR A 195 -21.45 -13.34 -5.78
C THR A 195 -21.29 -12.13 -4.85
N ARG A 196 -21.82 -12.18 -3.62
CA ARG A 196 -21.69 -11.07 -2.65
C ARG A 196 -20.36 -11.18 -1.93
N TYR A 197 -19.74 -10.05 -1.57
CA TYR A 197 -18.45 -10.09 -0.87
C TYR A 197 -18.55 -10.65 0.56
N ASN A 198 -19.71 -10.58 1.20
CA ASN A 198 -19.95 -11.23 2.49
C ASN A 198 -20.11 -12.75 2.42
N THR A 199 -19.99 -13.37 1.24
CA THR A 199 -19.93 -14.83 1.09
C THR A 199 -18.53 -15.31 0.67
N TRP A 200 -17.52 -14.43 0.70
CA TRP A 200 -16.15 -14.72 0.26
C TRP A 200 -15.21 -15.12 1.40
#